data_AF-A0A954YBK1-F1
#
_entry.id   AF-A0A954YBK1-F1
#
_cell.length_a   1.000
_cell.length_b   1.000
_cell.length_c   1.000
_cell.angle_alpha   90.00
_cell.angle_beta   90.00
_cell.angle_gamma   90.00
#
_symmetry.space_group_name_H-M   'P 1'
#
loop_
_entity.id
_entity.type
_entity.pdbx_description
1 polymer ?
#
loop_
_entity_poly.entity_id
_entity_poly.type
_entity_poly.pdbx_seq_one_letter_code
_entity_poly.pdbx_strand_id
1 'polypeptide(L)'
;MKKDTLVVLCLIGLCAIAVGWRWASALPESGHRAPSMGYFVQLPSGVHYSNVEAKDAKQIIENTPGYDQMTRQQLEEAQLPILSIPRTVGLWFAAFFTLAIFSFLWRDNPLYKIAEHAFVGISAAYWMTVAFWDMIVGSLLAKLAPRVAKAYFLPGLDLNDQVSSLTSKNLLSGFVDYASADGDGVTAAWWQLTDFLYVVPLVLGVMLLWRLAPKGGWIARWPLAFIVGTTAGLRLIGHLESDLLVQVRTTIVSLYDIAATPNLTFYKSMNNILLVLSVICGIVYFFFSVEHKGVVGRVARLGIWVLMITFGASFGFTVMGRVALLANRFEFLVIDWLNLVDR
;
A
#
# COMPACT_ATOMS: atom_id res chain seq x y z
N MET A 1 21.81 -2.19 -23.94
CA MET A 1 20.76 -2.18 -22.89
C MET A 1 19.41 -2.35 -23.56
N LYS A 2 18.74 -3.50 -23.38
CA LYS A 2 17.43 -3.73 -23.99
C LYS A 2 16.39 -2.86 -23.29
N LYS A 3 15.61 -2.12 -24.08
CA LYS A 3 14.57 -1.17 -23.65
C LYS A 3 13.53 -1.84 -22.73
N ASP A 4 13.40 -3.16 -22.83
CA ASP A 4 12.40 -3.97 -22.14
C ASP A 4 12.70 -4.18 -20.64
N THR A 5 13.98 -4.26 -20.24
CA THR A 5 14.36 -4.46 -18.82
C THR A 5 14.12 -3.20 -17.98
N LEU A 6 14.21 -2.02 -18.62
CA LEU A 6 14.00 -0.73 -17.96
C LEU A 6 12.52 -0.47 -17.66
N VAL A 7 11.62 -1.02 -18.49
CA VAL A 7 10.17 -0.98 -18.28
C VAL A 7 9.75 -1.91 -17.15
N VAL A 8 10.34 -3.11 -17.06
CA VAL A 8 10.08 -4.07 -15.99
C VAL A 8 10.52 -3.53 -14.62
N LEU A 9 11.70 -2.90 -14.53
CA LEU A 9 12.13 -2.23 -13.29
C LEU A 9 11.28 -1.01 -12.93
N CYS A 10 10.77 -0.27 -13.92
CA CYS A 10 9.89 0.88 -13.67
C CYS A 10 8.52 0.43 -13.13
N LEU A 11 7.98 -0.69 -13.65
CA LEU A 11 6.73 -1.30 -13.18
C LEU A 11 6.86 -1.92 -11.78
N ILE A 12 7.98 -2.57 -11.48
CA ILE A 12 8.27 -3.11 -10.14
C ILE A 12 8.43 -1.97 -9.11
N GLY A 13 9.05 -0.86 -9.50
CA GLY A 13 9.16 0.34 -8.66
C GLY A 13 7.82 1.05 -8.42
N LEU A 14 6.96 1.15 -9.43
CA LEU A 14 5.60 1.71 -9.30
C LEU A 14 4.69 0.83 -8.42
N CYS A 15 4.83 -0.50 -8.49
CA CYS A 15 4.13 -1.41 -7.57
C CYS A 15 4.64 -1.29 -6.13
N ALA A 16 5.95 -1.12 -5.91
CA ALA A 16 6.52 -0.91 -4.58
C ALA A 16 6.10 0.45 -3.98
N ILE A 17 5.97 1.49 -4.80
CA ILE A 17 5.46 2.80 -4.39
C ILE A 17 3.96 2.70 -4.08
N ALA A 18 3.15 1.97 -4.85
CA ALA A 18 1.73 1.78 -4.56
C ALA A 18 1.48 0.97 -3.27
N VAL A 19 2.31 -0.03 -2.98
CA VAL A 19 2.25 -0.79 -1.72
C VAL A 19 2.77 0.06 -0.55
N GLY A 20 3.83 0.84 -0.75
CA GLY A 20 4.34 1.80 0.23
C GLY A 20 3.36 2.95 0.53
N TRP A 21 2.60 3.40 -0.46
CA TRP A 21 1.57 4.42 -0.30
C TRP A 21 0.36 3.90 0.46
N ARG A 22 -0.08 2.67 0.20
CA ARG A 22 -1.18 2.04 0.95
C ARG A 22 -0.83 1.73 2.40
N TRP A 23 0.46 1.55 2.71
CA TRP A 23 0.97 1.46 4.08
C TRP A 23 1.19 2.83 4.74
N ALA A 24 1.61 3.84 3.98
CA ALA A 24 1.80 5.21 4.47
C ALA A 24 0.48 5.96 4.70
N SER A 25 -0.55 5.71 3.88
CA SER A 25 -1.91 6.26 4.08
C SER A 25 -2.67 5.62 5.24
N ALA A 26 -2.10 4.60 5.88
CA ALA A 26 -2.61 4.01 7.12
C ALA A 26 -1.97 4.63 8.38
N LEU A 27 -1.05 5.60 8.21
CA LEU A 27 -0.50 6.35 9.34
C LEU A 27 -1.42 7.54 9.65
N PRO A 28 -1.97 7.64 10.87
CA PRO A 28 -2.73 8.82 11.30
C PRO A 28 -1.86 10.08 11.22
N GLU A 29 -2.43 11.21 10.78
CA GLU A 29 -1.79 12.54 10.82
C GLU A 29 -1.67 13.09 12.27
N SER A 30 -1.06 12.32 13.17
CA SER A 30 -0.51 12.87 14.40
C SER A 30 1.00 12.86 14.27
N GLY A 31 1.67 13.91 14.73
CA GLY A 31 3.12 14.13 14.60
C GLY A 31 4.02 13.11 15.33
N HIS A 32 3.58 11.87 15.50
CA HIS A 32 4.36 10.77 16.00
C HIS A 32 4.98 10.06 14.80
N ARG A 33 6.31 10.21 14.69
CA ARG A 33 7.14 9.41 13.79
C ARG A 33 6.80 7.94 14.01
N ALA A 34 6.79 7.15 12.94
CA ALA A 34 6.44 5.73 12.92
C ALA A 34 6.86 5.03 14.23
N PRO A 35 5.98 4.24 14.88
CA PRO A 35 6.29 3.64 16.16
C PRO A 35 7.59 2.86 16.01
N SER A 36 8.68 3.42 16.56
CA SER A 36 9.90 2.67 16.77
C SER A 36 9.46 1.46 17.55
N MET A 37 9.67 0.26 16.98
CA MET A 37 9.38 -1.03 17.58
C MET A 37 9.41 -0.92 19.11
N GLY A 38 8.22 -0.78 19.70
CA GLY A 38 8.10 -0.39 21.11
C GLY A 38 8.74 -1.47 21.96
N TYR A 39 9.51 -1.06 22.95
CA TYR A 39 10.11 -2.02 23.87
C TYR A 39 9.01 -2.52 24.81
N PHE A 40 8.89 -3.84 24.95
CA PHE A 40 8.01 -4.43 25.94
C PHE A 40 8.71 -4.34 27.30
N VAL A 41 8.17 -3.52 28.21
CA VAL A 41 8.65 -3.42 29.58
C VAL A 41 7.66 -4.16 30.48
N GLN A 42 8.10 -5.27 31.07
CA GLN A 42 7.33 -6.04 32.03
C GLN A 42 7.91 -5.81 33.42
N LEU A 43 7.14 -5.14 34.28
CA LEU A 43 7.54 -4.93 35.67
C LEU A 43 7.19 -6.16 36.52
N PRO A 44 7.95 -6.46 37.59
CA PRO A 44 7.66 -7.56 38.51
C PRO A 44 6.28 -7.48 39.19
N SER A 45 5.63 -6.32 39.15
CA SER A 45 4.28 -6.08 39.64
C SER A 45 3.16 -6.63 38.74
N GLY A 46 3.50 -7.25 37.60
CA GLY A 46 2.54 -7.86 36.67
C GLY A 46 1.80 -6.86 35.77
N VAL A 47 2.19 -5.59 35.78
CA VAL A 47 1.63 -4.55 34.92
C VAL A 47 2.42 -4.51 33.60
N HIS A 48 1.69 -4.61 32.48
CA HIS A 48 2.26 -4.61 31.14
C HIS A 48 2.04 -3.27 30.45
N TYR A 49 3.12 -2.63 29.99
CA TYR A 49 3.05 -1.44 29.16
C TYR A 49 3.51 -1.79 27.74
N SER A 50 2.63 -1.61 26.76
CA SER A 50 2.92 -1.87 25.34
C SER A 50 3.03 -0.56 24.56
N ASN A 51 3.96 -0.49 23.60
CA ASN A 51 4.14 0.65 22.69
C ASN A 51 4.57 1.96 23.39
N VAL A 52 5.40 1.87 24.42
CA VAL A 52 5.95 3.05 25.10
C VAL A 52 7.25 3.49 24.41
N GLU A 53 7.38 4.79 24.14
CA GLU A 53 8.59 5.37 23.55
C GLU A 53 9.77 5.24 24.53
N ALA A 54 11.00 5.04 24.04
CA ALA A 54 12.15 4.71 24.90
C ALA A 54 12.41 5.73 26.03
N LYS A 55 11.98 6.99 25.84
CA LYS A 55 12.08 8.06 26.85
C LYS A 55 11.06 7.90 27.98
N ASP A 56 9.81 7.58 27.64
CA ASP A 56 8.72 7.41 28.61
C ASP A 56 8.87 6.11 29.40
N ALA A 57 9.38 5.06 28.73
CA ALA A 57 9.74 3.80 29.39
C ALA A 57 10.79 4.04 30.47
N LYS A 58 11.80 4.87 30.19
CA LYS A 58 12.84 5.24 31.16
C LYS A 58 12.28 5.92 32.41
N GLN A 59 11.35 6.86 32.24
CA GLN A 59 10.69 7.55 33.36
C GLN A 59 9.79 6.64 34.21
N ILE A 60 9.09 5.69 33.58
CA ILE A 60 8.22 4.74 34.31
C ILE A 60 9.07 3.79 35.16
N ILE A 61 10.21 3.32 34.62
CA ILE A 61 11.13 2.42 35.31
C ILE A 61 11.84 3.17 36.47
N GLU A 62 12.25 4.42 36.27
CA GLU A 62 12.93 5.27 37.28
C GLU A 62 12.03 5.62 38.48
N ASN A 63 10.71 5.76 38.25
CA ASN A 63 9.73 6.04 39.30
C ASN A 63 9.21 4.79 40.05
N THR A 64 9.66 3.58 39.68
CA THR A 64 9.22 2.33 40.31
C THR A 64 10.08 1.99 41.53
N PRO A 65 9.49 1.69 42.72
CA PRO A 65 10.26 1.34 43.91
C PRO A 65 11.05 0.04 43.70
N GLY A 66 12.39 0.11 43.84
CA GLY A 66 13.31 -1.02 43.59
C GLY A 66 14.19 -0.88 42.33
N TYR A 67 14.21 0.29 41.69
CA TYR A 67 14.91 0.61 40.45
C TYR A 67 16.43 0.29 40.43
N ASP A 68 17.14 0.47 41.54
CA ASP A 68 18.61 0.54 41.56
C ASP A 68 19.32 -0.79 41.23
N GLN A 69 18.71 -1.93 41.54
CA GLN A 69 19.33 -3.25 41.33
C GLN A 69 18.92 -3.92 40.01
N MET A 70 17.66 -3.78 39.58
CA MET A 70 17.17 -4.39 38.33
C MET A 70 17.78 -3.74 37.08
N THR A 71 18.06 -2.45 37.15
CA THR A 71 18.51 -1.66 36.00
C THR A 71 19.97 -1.92 35.65
N ARG A 72 20.84 -2.22 36.62
CA ARG A 72 22.25 -2.56 36.35
C ARG A 72 22.36 -3.87 35.58
N GLN A 73 21.66 -4.93 36.01
CA GLN A 73 21.58 -6.20 35.30
C GLN A 73 20.91 -6.07 33.93
N GLN A 74 19.79 -5.35 33.82
CA GLN A 74 19.08 -5.17 32.56
C GLN A 74 19.79 -4.22 31.58
N LEU A 75 20.56 -3.24 32.05
CA LEU A 75 21.43 -2.38 31.20
C LEU A 75 22.66 -3.15 30.71
N GLU A 76 23.29 -3.98 31.57
CA GLU A 76 24.40 -4.86 31.15
C GLU A 76 23.92 -5.90 30.13
N GLU A 77 22.74 -6.50 30.32
CA GLU A 77 22.13 -7.44 29.37
C GLU A 77 21.60 -6.77 28.09
N ALA A 78 21.14 -5.52 28.14
CA ALA A 78 20.69 -4.75 26.97
C ALA A 78 21.85 -4.13 26.16
N GLN A 79 23.02 -3.91 26.78
CA GLN A 79 24.23 -3.42 26.11
C GLN A 79 25.09 -4.53 25.50
N LEU A 80 24.86 -5.78 25.88
CA LEU A 80 25.42 -6.89 25.14
C LEU A 80 24.61 -7.05 23.85
N PRO A 81 25.26 -7.14 22.68
CA PRO A 81 24.57 -7.50 21.45
C PRO A 81 24.01 -8.90 21.67
N ILE A 82 22.72 -9.00 22.00
CA ILE A 82 22.03 -10.28 21.99
C ILE A 82 22.08 -10.71 20.53
N LEU A 83 23.04 -11.59 20.23
CA LEU A 83 23.14 -12.33 18.99
C LEU A 83 21.92 -13.23 18.91
N SER A 84 20.76 -12.63 18.67
CA SER A 84 19.58 -13.33 18.25
C SER A 84 19.95 -13.89 16.89
N ILE A 85 20.23 -15.19 16.86
CA ILE A 85 20.57 -15.94 15.65
C ILE A 85 19.61 -15.58 14.51
N PRO A 86 18.28 -15.41 14.72
CA PRO A 86 17.37 -14.97 13.66
C PRO A 86 17.70 -13.58 13.09
N ARG A 87 18.08 -12.62 13.94
CA ARG A 87 18.42 -11.25 13.54
C ARG A 87 19.73 -11.19 12.80
N THR A 88 20.77 -11.86 13.31
CA THR A 88 22.08 -11.90 12.66
C THR A 88 21.99 -12.60 11.31
N VAL A 89 21.35 -13.77 11.25
CA VAL A 89 21.13 -14.47 9.97
C VAL A 89 20.31 -13.61 9.00
N GLY A 90 19.28 -12.92 9.49
CA GLY A 90 18.48 -11.98 8.70
C GLY A 90 19.27 -10.80 8.14
N LEU A 91 20.14 -10.19 8.95
CA LEU A 91 21.01 -9.08 8.54
C LEU A 91 22.02 -9.52 7.47
N TRP A 92 22.65 -10.67 7.65
CA TRP A 92 23.58 -11.24 6.67
C TRP A 92 22.88 -11.59 5.36
N PHE A 93 21.68 -12.17 5.43
CA PHE A 93 20.88 -12.47 4.24
C PHE A 93 20.47 -11.19 3.51
N ALA A 94 19.98 -10.18 4.23
CA ALA A 94 19.62 -8.88 3.66
C ALA A 94 20.82 -8.16 3.03
N ALA A 95 21.99 -8.19 3.68
CA ALA A 95 23.22 -7.62 3.14
C ALA A 95 23.68 -8.36 1.87
N PHE A 96 23.65 -9.70 1.87
CA PHE A 96 23.97 -10.50 0.69
C PHE A 96 23.08 -10.18 -0.50
N PHE A 97 21.75 -10.11 -0.31
CA PHE A 97 20.83 -9.76 -1.40
C PHE A 97 21.00 -8.31 -1.87
N THR A 98 21.27 -7.39 -0.95
CA THR A 98 21.54 -5.99 -1.29
C THR A 98 22.80 -5.86 -2.15
N LEU A 99 23.89 -6.55 -1.77
CA LEU A 99 25.13 -6.60 -2.56
C LEU A 99 24.94 -7.34 -3.88
N ALA A 100 24.18 -8.43 -3.91
CA ALA A 100 23.88 -9.18 -5.13
C ALA A 100 23.12 -8.32 -6.16
N ILE A 101 22.21 -7.46 -5.71
CA ILE A 101 21.52 -6.49 -6.56
C ILE A 101 22.48 -5.39 -7.02
N PHE A 102 23.33 -4.86 -6.14
CA PHE A 102 24.35 -3.87 -6.52
C PHE A 102 25.42 -4.44 -7.48
N SER A 103 25.62 -5.76 -7.50
CA SER A 103 26.50 -6.42 -8.48
C SER A 103 26.08 -6.20 -9.94
N PHE A 104 24.84 -5.74 -10.20
CA PHE A 104 24.41 -5.28 -11.52
C PHE A 104 25.33 -4.18 -12.09
N LEU A 105 25.92 -3.34 -11.22
CA LEU A 105 26.80 -2.26 -11.62
C LEU A 105 28.12 -2.77 -12.24
N TRP A 106 28.51 -4.02 -11.96
CA TRP A 106 29.81 -4.59 -12.30
C TRP A 106 29.72 -5.74 -13.32
N ARG A 107 29.00 -5.52 -14.43
CA ARG A 107 28.78 -6.47 -15.55
C ARG A 107 27.95 -7.71 -15.16
N ASP A 108 27.44 -8.43 -16.17
CA ASP A 108 26.55 -9.60 -16.04
C ASP A 108 27.12 -10.71 -15.13
N ASN A 109 26.85 -10.65 -13.82
CA ASN A 109 27.28 -11.63 -12.84
C ASN A 109 26.15 -12.63 -12.53
N PRO A 110 26.41 -13.96 -12.47
CA PRO A 110 25.42 -14.96 -12.05
C PRO A 110 24.70 -14.63 -10.74
N LEU A 111 25.38 -13.97 -9.79
CA LEU A 111 24.80 -13.58 -8.50
C LEU A 111 23.59 -12.64 -8.66
N TYR A 112 23.67 -11.67 -9.58
CA TYR A 112 22.56 -10.77 -9.86
C TYR A 112 21.34 -11.52 -10.42
N LYS A 113 21.56 -12.46 -11.36
CA LYS A 113 20.47 -13.25 -11.95
C LYS A 113 19.74 -14.12 -10.92
N ILE A 114 20.49 -14.71 -9.98
CA ILE A 114 19.90 -15.47 -8.87
C ILE A 114 19.04 -14.55 -7.99
N ALA A 115 19.54 -13.36 -7.65
CA ALA A 115 18.79 -12.39 -6.85
C ALA A 115 17.52 -11.89 -7.58
N GLU A 116 17.62 -11.63 -8.89
CA GLU A 116 16.48 -11.23 -9.72
C GLU A 116 15.39 -12.31 -9.77
N HIS A 117 15.76 -13.56 -10.05
CA HIS A 117 14.81 -14.68 -10.09
C HIS A 117 14.21 -14.99 -8.72
N ALA A 118 15.01 -14.92 -7.65
CA ALA A 118 14.52 -15.08 -6.28
C ALA A 118 13.53 -13.98 -5.92
N PHE A 119 13.85 -12.72 -6.21
CA PHE A 119 12.96 -11.59 -5.93
C PHE A 119 11.63 -11.71 -6.68
N VAL A 120 11.66 -12.01 -7.99
CA VAL A 120 10.45 -12.18 -8.81
C VAL A 120 9.65 -13.40 -8.35
N GLY A 121 10.32 -14.51 -8.02
CA GLY A 121 9.69 -15.73 -7.54
C GLY A 121 8.99 -15.57 -6.20
N ILE A 122 9.67 -14.99 -5.20
CA ILE A 122 9.11 -14.72 -3.87
C ILE A 122 7.94 -13.74 -3.98
N SER A 123 8.07 -12.68 -4.80
CA SER A 123 6.99 -11.72 -5.02
C SER A 123 5.76 -12.39 -5.65
N ALA A 124 5.96 -13.20 -6.68
CA ALA A 124 4.87 -13.93 -7.33
C ALA A 124 4.20 -14.93 -6.36
N ALA A 125 4.98 -15.65 -5.56
CA ALA A 125 4.47 -16.59 -4.57
C ALA A 125 3.69 -15.90 -3.45
N TYR A 126 4.18 -14.76 -2.94
CA TYR A 126 3.48 -13.96 -1.95
C TYR A 126 2.14 -13.48 -2.49
N TRP A 127 2.12 -12.85 -3.65
CA TRP A 127 0.88 -12.37 -4.27
C TRP A 127 -0.09 -13.51 -4.59
N MET A 128 0.40 -14.67 -5.04
CA MET A 128 -0.44 -15.85 -5.27
C MET A 128 -1.08 -16.36 -3.97
N THR A 129 -0.31 -16.44 -2.89
CA THR A 129 -0.78 -16.93 -1.59
C THR A 129 -1.78 -15.97 -0.96
N VAL A 130 -1.48 -14.67 -0.98
CA VAL A 130 -2.39 -13.63 -0.48
C VAL A 130 -3.68 -13.61 -1.30
N ALA A 131 -3.59 -13.64 -2.64
CA ALA A 131 -4.78 -13.70 -3.48
C ALA A 131 -5.62 -14.95 -3.23
N PHE A 132 -4.98 -16.11 -3.00
CA PHE A 132 -5.69 -17.33 -2.64
C PHE A 132 -6.47 -17.17 -1.34
N TRP A 133 -5.82 -16.69 -0.27
CA TRP A 133 -6.47 -16.51 1.03
C TRP A 133 -7.54 -15.42 1.00
N ASP A 134 -7.26 -14.26 0.41
CA ASP A 134 -8.20 -13.13 0.37
C ASP A 134 -9.41 -13.41 -0.53
N MET A 135 -9.18 -14.02 -1.69
CA MET A 135 -10.23 -14.22 -2.70
C MET A 135 -11.03 -15.50 -2.47
N ILE A 136 -10.35 -16.63 -2.21
CA ILE A 136 -11.03 -17.92 -2.06
C ILE A 136 -11.57 -18.09 -0.65
N VAL A 137 -10.74 -17.88 0.38
CA VAL A 137 -11.19 -18.08 1.76
C VAL A 137 -11.98 -16.87 2.26
N GLY A 138 -11.42 -15.66 2.14
CA GLY A 138 -12.00 -14.45 2.71
C GLY A 138 -13.23 -13.93 1.95
N SER A 139 -13.21 -13.97 0.61
CA SER A 139 -14.30 -13.36 -0.18
C SER A 139 -15.36 -14.38 -0.62
N LEU A 140 -14.96 -15.62 -0.92
CA LEU A 140 -15.86 -16.64 -1.46
C LEU A 140 -16.36 -17.60 -0.39
N LEU A 141 -15.47 -18.31 0.31
CA LEU A 141 -15.86 -19.30 1.30
C LEU A 141 -16.50 -18.67 2.54
N ALA A 142 -16.00 -17.52 2.99
CA ALA A 142 -16.57 -16.83 4.15
C ALA A 142 -18.02 -16.36 3.93
N LYS A 143 -18.44 -16.08 2.69
CA LYS A 143 -19.80 -15.61 2.36
C LYS A 143 -20.72 -16.72 1.86
N LEU A 144 -20.16 -17.75 1.23
CA LEU A 144 -20.91 -18.89 0.73
C LEU A 144 -21.12 -19.98 1.78
N ALA A 145 -20.14 -20.20 2.66
CA ALA A 145 -20.20 -21.23 3.69
C ALA A 145 -19.57 -20.73 5.02
N PRO A 146 -20.18 -19.71 5.65
CA PRO A 146 -19.59 -19.05 6.82
C PRO A 146 -19.36 -19.96 8.03
N ARG A 147 -20.22 -20.97 8.23
CA ARG A 147 -20.03 -21.97 9.29
C ARG A 147 -18.75 -22.79 9.10
N VAL A 148 -18.48 -23.21 7.87
CA VAL A 148 -17.27 -23.97 7.52
C VAL A 148 -16.05 -23.05 7.59
N ALA A 149 -16.18 -21.82 7.08
CA ALA A 149 -15.13 -20.82 7.16
C ALA A 149 -14.73 -20.54 8.62
N LYS A 150 -15.70 -20.33 9.52
CA LYS A 150 -15.46 -20.12 10.95
C LYS A 150 -14.78 -21.30 11.63
N ALA A 151 -15.23 -22.52 11.32
CA ALA A 151 -14.72 -23.73 11.96
C ALA A 151 -13.27 -24.07 11.59
N TYR A 152 -12.86 -23.80 10.34
CA TYR A 152 -11.57 -24.30 9.82
C TYR A 152 -10.58 -23.23 9.41
N PHE A 153 -11.03 -22.04 9.00
CA PHE A 153 -10.16 -21.07 8.33
C PHE A 153 -10.10 -19.71 9.01
N LEU A 154 -11.23 -19.24 9.56
CA LEU A 154 -11.42 -17.88 10.09
C LEU A 154 -12.11 -17.95 11.46
N PRO A 155 -11.40 -18.35 12.53
CA PRO A 155 -12.02 -18.54 13.85
C PRO A 155 -12.62 -17.25 14.44
N GLY A 156 -12.16 -16.07 14.00
CA GLY A 156 -12.67 -14.76 14.42
C GLY A 156 -13.90 -14.26 13.68
N LEU A 157 -14.54 -15.07 12.82
CA LEU A 157 -15.71 -14.67 12.03
C LEU A 157 -16.97 -14.62 12.91
N ASP A 158 -17.60 -13.44 13.01
CA ASP A 158 -18.91 -13.32 13.64
C ASP A 158 -20.02 -13.71 12.64
N LEU A 159 -20.88 -14.64 13.06
CA LEU A 159 -21.98 -15.14 12.23
C LEU A 159 -23.18 -14.17 12.26
N ASN A 160 -23.29 -13.37 13.31
CA ASN A 160 -24.38 -12.39 13.49
C ASN A 160 -24.22 -11.20 12.54
N ASP A 161 -22.97 -10.76 12.34
CA ASP A 161 -22.61 -9.72 11.37
C ASP A 161 -22.95 -10.15 9.95
N GLN A 162 -22.83 -11.45 9.64
CA GLN A 162 -23.20 -11.96 8.32
C GLN A 162 -24.71 -11.91 8.12
N VAL A 163 -25.51 -12.44 9.06
CA VAL A 163 -26.99 -12.41 8.96
C VAL A 163 -27.50 -10.99 8.79
N SER A 164 -27.02 -10.05 9.60
CA SER A 164 -27.43 -8.64 9.51
C SER A 164 -27.05 -7.98 8.17
N SER A 165 -25.90 -8.34 7.61
CA SER A 165 -25.49 -7.87 6.29
C SER A 165 -26.35 -8.44 5.16
N LEU A 166 -26.75 -9.72 5.25
CA LEU A 166 -27.57 -10.40 4.26
C LEU A 166 -29.01 -9.89 4.28
N THR A 167 -29.59 -9.64 5.46
CA THR A 167 -30.93 -9.07 5.62
C THR A 167 -31.04 -7.67 5.03
N SER A 168 -29.97 -6.85 5.13
CA SER A 168 -29.98 -5.47 4.64
C SER A 168 -29.51 -5.29 3.19
N LYS A 169 -28.63 -6.17 2.67
CA LYS A 169 -27.93 -5.94 1.39
C LYS A 169 -28.24 -6.98 0.30
N ASN A 170 -29.01 -8.02 0.56
CA ASN A 170 -29.30 -9.03 -0.46
C ASN A 170 -30.41 -8.63 -1.42
N LEU A 171 -30.08 -8.66 -2.72
CA LEU A 171 -31.03 -8.52 -3.83
C LEU A 171 -32.05 -9.69 -3.89
N LEU A 172 -31.72 -10.84 -3.30
CA LEU A 172 -32.60 -12.03 -3.23
C LEU A 172 -33.42 -12.13 -1.94
N SER A 173 -33.46 -11.08 -1.10
CA SER A 173 -34.26 -11.06 0.14
C SER A 173 -35.77 -11.27 -0.09
N GLY A 174 -36.26 -11.09 -1.31
CA GLY A 174 -37.64 -11.42 -1.70
C GLY A 174 -37.92 -12.90 -2.02
N PHE A 175 -36.88 -13.71 -2.22
CA PHE A 175 -37.00 -15.14 -2.56
C PHE A 175 -36.48 -16.07 -1.46
N VAL A 176 -35.56 -15.56 -0.64
CA VAL A 176 -34.99 -16.28 0.49
C VAL A 176 -35.21 -15.43 1.73
N ASP A 177 -35.90 -16.00 2.71
CA ASP A 177 -36.12 -15.37 3.99
C ASP A 177 -34.88 -15.53 4.89
N TYR A 178 -34.11 -14.46 4.97
CA TYR A 178 -32.95 -14.35 5.86
C TYR A 178 -33.32 -13.74 7.24
N ALA A 179 -34.54 -13.19 7.36
CA ALA A 179 -34.99 -12.46 8.55
C ALA A 179 -35.53 -13.39 9.65
N SER A 180 -35.90 -14.63 9.30
CA SER A 180 -36.29 -15.68 10.26
C SER A 180 -35.12 -16.37 10.98
N ALA A 181 -33.90 -15.86 10.85
CA ALA A 181 -32.78 -16.27 11.69
C ALA A 181 -32.93 -15.63 13.07
N ASP A 182 -33.35 -16.43 14.05
CA ASP A 182 -33.66 -16.03 15.42
C ASP A 182 -32.41 -15.57 16.18
N GLY A 183 -31.97 -14.32 15.97
CA GLY A 183 -30.99 -13.57 16.77
C GLY A 183 -29.54 -14.07 16.83
N ASP A 184 -29.32 -15.37 16.63
CA ASP A 184 -28.05 -16.07 16.79
C ASP A 184 -27.72 -16.79 15.47
N GLY A 185 -26.74 -16.26 14.74
CA GLY A 185 -26.17 -16.86 13.53
C GLY A 185 -25.54 -18.24 13.76
N VAL A 186 -25.47 -18.71 15.01
CA VAL A 186 -25.05 -20.06 15.38
C VAL A 186 -26.17 -21.09 15.14
N THR A 187 -27.44 -20.76 15.42
CA THR A 187 -28.60 -21.66 15.25
C THR A 187 -29.25 -21.52 13.87
N ALA A 188 -29.08 -20.37 13.21
CA ALA A 188 -29.59 -20.08 11.86
C ALA A 188 -29.28 -21.20 10.84
N ALA A 189 -30.21 -21.59 9.99
CA ALA A 189 -29.95 -22.65 9.02
C ALA A 189 -28.83 -22.27 8.03
N TRP A 190 -28.16 -23.26 7.43
CA TRP A 190 -27.04 -23.00 6.52
C TRP A 190 -27.45 -22.12 5.32
N TRP A 191 -28.69 -22.24 4.83
CA TRP A 191 -29.22 -21.41 3.74
C TRP A 191 -29.52 -19.96 4.16
N GLN A 192 -29.76 -19.68 5.45
CA GLN A 192 -29.96 -18.32 5.97
C GLN A 192 -28.62 -17.57 6.15
N LEU A 193 -27.51 -18.30 6.21
CA LEU A 193 -26.18 -17.75 6.33
C LEU A 193 -25.44 -17.64 4.99
N THR A 194 -25.99 -18.23 3.93
CA THR A 194 -25.32 -18.34 2.63
C THR A 194 -25.77 -17.22 1.70
N ASP A 195 -24.84 -16.41 1.22
CA ASP A 195 -25.10 -15.48 0.12
C ASP A 195 -25.06 -16.21 -1.22
N PHE A 196 -26.23 -16.53 -1.78
CA PHE A 196 -26.34 -17.22 -3.06
C PHE A 196 -25.79 -16.40 -4.24
N LEU A 197 -25.63 -15.07 -4.12
CA LEU A 197 -25.02 -14.27 -5.19
C LEU A 197 -23.56 -14.68 -5.43
N TYR A 198 -22.86 -15.14 -4.39
CA TYR A 198 -21.46 -15.58 -4.48
C TYR A 198 -21.28 -16.93 -5.19
N VAL A 199 -22.37 -17.63 -5.52
CA VAL A 199 -22.34 -18.80 -6.41
C VAL A 199 -21.91 -18.39 -7.82
N VAL A 200 -22.24 -17.18 -8.28
CA VAL A 200 -21.86 -16.70 -9.63
C VAL A 200 -20.33 -16.58 -9.75
N PRO A 201 -19.62 -15.87 -8.86
CA PRO A 201 -18.15 -15.90 -8.80
C PRO A 201 -17.54 -17.30 -8.67
N LEU A 202 -18.17 -18.21 -7.90
CA LEU A 202 -17.70 -19.59 -7.77
C LEU A 202 -17.73 -20.32 -9.11
N VAL A 203 -18.87 -20.25 -9.81
CA VAL A 203 -19.03 -20.87 -11.13
C VAL A 203 -18.02 -20.28 -12.11
N LEU A 204 -17.87 -18.95 -12.15
CA LEU A 204 -16.87 -18.30 -12.99
C LEU A 204 -15.43 -18.71 -12.64
N GLY A 205 -15.11 -18.90 -11.36
CA GLY A 205 -13.83 -19.39 -10.88
C GLY A 205 -13.55 -20.83 -11.33
N VAL A 206 -14.52 -21.73 -11.19
CA VAL A 206 -14.41 -23.12 -11.66
C VAL A 206 -14.28 -23.18 -13.19
N MET A 207 -15.03 -22.35 -13.92
CA MET A 207 -14.90 -22.23 -15.38
C MET A 207 -13.49 -21.78 -15.79
N LEU A 208 -12.81 -20.96 -14.98
CA LEU A 208 -11.44 -20.52 -15.25
C LEU A 208 -10.41 -21.65 -15.05
N LEU A 209 -10.65 -22.59 -14.13
CA LEU A 209 -9.78 -23.78 -13.95
C LEU A 209 -9.75 -24.68 -15.20
N TRP A 210 -10.82 -24.66 -16.00
CA TRP A 210 -10.89 -25.41 -17.26
C TRP A 210 -9.85 -24.95 -18.30
N ARG A 211 -9.21 -23.79 -18.08
CA ARG A 211 -8.05 -23.31 -18.84
C ARG A 211 -6.82 -24.21 -18.71
N LEU A 212 -6.69 -24.97 -17.61
CA LEU A 212 -5.58 -25.91 -17.42
C LEU A 212 -5.69 -27.13 -18.36
N ALA A 213 -6.87 -27.40 -18.91
CA ALA A 213 -7.07 -28.44 -19.90
C ALA A 213 -6.86 -27.88 -21.33
N PRO A 214 -6.01 -28.51 -22.17
CA PRO A 214 -5.65 -27.98 -23.50
C PRO A 214 -6.84 -27.85 -24.48
N LYS A 215 -7.94 -28.57 -24.25
CA LYS A 215 -9.15 -28.55 -25.10
C LYS A 215 -10.27 -27.66 -24.54
N GLY A 216 -10.06 -27.04 -23.38
CA GLY A 216 -11.09 -26.32 -22.61
C GLY A 216 -11.17 -24.81 -22.81
N GLY A 217 -10.33 -24.24 -23.67
CA GLY A 217 -10.08 -22.80 -23.72
C GLY A 217 -11.30 -21.91 -24.04
N TRP A 218 -12.38 -22.43 -24.62
CA TRP A 218 -13.59 -21.65 -24.92
C TRP A 218 -14.39 -21.30 -23.65
N ILE A 219 -14.54 -22.24 -22.71
CA ILE A 219 -15.30 -22.01 -21.46
C ILE A 219 -14.63 -20.93 -20.62
N ALA A 220 -13.30 -20.92 -20.56
CA ALA A 220 -12.54 -19.95 -19.78
C ALA A 220 -12.61 -18.51 -20.33
N ARG A 221 -13.08 -18.29 -21.57
CA ARG A 221 -13.21 -16.95 -22.17
C ARG A 221 -14.32 -16.13 -21.53
N TRP A 222 -15.40 -16.76 -21.06
CA TRP A 222 -16.53 -16.07 -20.44
C TRP A 222 -16.13 -15.38 -19.11
N PRO A 223 -15.48 -16.08 -18.14
CA PRO A 223 -14.94 -15.42 -16.97
C PRO A 223 -13.92 -14.33 -17.31
N LEU A 224 -13.04 -14.54 -18.30
CA LEU A 224 -12.06 -13.53 -18.71
C LEU A 224 -12.71 -12.26 -19.28
N ALA A 225 -13.74 -12.42 -20.13
CA ALA A 225 -14.50 -11.29 -20.66
C ALA A 225 -15.21 -10.53 -19.54
N PHE A 226 -15.78 -11.24 -18.56
CA PHE A 226 -16.41 -10.63 -17.40
C PHE A 226 -15.40 -9.86 -16.53
N ILE A 227 -14.24 -10.44 -16.23
CA ILE A 227 -13.17 -9.79 -15.45
C ILE A 227 -12.66 -8.53 -16.16
N VAL A 228 -12.38 -8.62 -17.47
CA VAL A 228 -11.88 -7.48 -18.24
C VAL A 228 -12.95 -6.39 -18.36
N GLY A 229 -14.21 -6.76 -18.64
CA GLY A 229 -15.32 -5.82 -18.74
C GLY A 229 -15.61 -5.08 -17.44
N THR A 230 -15.69 -5.81 -16.32
CA THR A 230 -15.89 -5.21 -14.99
C THR A 230 -14.72 -4.34 -14.58
N THR A 231 -13.48 -4.79 -14.77
CA THR A 231 -12.28 -3.99 -14.45
C THR A 231 -12.20 -2.74 -15.31
N ALA A 232 -12.47 -2.82 -16.61
CA ALA A 232 -12.47 -1.68 -17.51
C ALA A 232 -13.57 -0.68 -17.17
N GLY A 233 -14.79 -1.15 -16.87
CA GLY A 233 -15.91 -0.29 -16.50
C GLY A 233 -15.68 0.46 -15.18
N LEU A 234 -15.24 -0.25 -14.13
CA LEU A 234 -14.92 0.35 -12.84
C LEU A 234 -13.76 1.35 -12.96
N ARG A 235 -12.72 1.01 -13.73
CA ARG A 235 -11.60 1.93 -13.96
C ARG A 235 -12.01 3.14 -14.80
N LEU A 236 -12.89 3.00 -15.78
CA LEU A 236 -13.34 4.15 -16.59
C LEU A 236 -13.99 5.21 -15.69
N ILE A 237 -14.93 4.82 -14.84
CA ILE A 237 -15.59 5.74 -13.91
C ILE A 237 -14.56 6.31 -12.92
N GLY A 238 -13.69 5.45 -12.37
CA GLY A 238 -12.65 5.88 -11.42
C GLY A 238 -11.68 6.90 -11.99
N HIS A 239 -11.21 6.75 -13.24
CA HIS A 239 -10.33 7.74 -13.88
C HIS A 239 -11.10 9.01 -14.27
N LEU A 240 -12.35 8.91 -14.71
CA LEU A 240 -13.15 10.10 -15.01
C LEU A 240 -13.40 10.95 -13.76
N GLU A 241 -13.74 10.32 -12.63
CA GLU A 241 -13.94 11.02 -11.37
C GLU A 241 -12.60 11.50 -10.77
N SER A 242 -11.61 10.62 -10.65
CA SER A 242 -10.35 10.90 -9.97
C SER A 242 -9.39 11.75 -10.79
N ASP A 243 -9.38 11.64 -12.11
CA ASP A 243 -8.47 12.43 -12.93
C ASP A 243 -9.18 13.69 -13.39
N LEU A 244 -10.33 13.59 -14.07
CA LEU A 244 -10.97 14.78 -14.64
C LEU A 244 -11.64 15.64 -13.55
N LEU A 245 -12.57 15.09 -12.76
CA LEU A 245 -13.35 15.90 -11.82
C LEU A 245 -12.47 16.44 -10.67
N VAL A 246 -11.57 15.62 -10.12
CA VAL A 246 -10.64 16.12 -9.10
C VAL A 246 -9.67 17.15 -9.68
N GLN A 247 -9.11 16.96 -10.89
CA GLN A 247 -8.24 18.00 -11.47
C GLN A 247 -9.01 19.31 -11.63
N VAL A 248 -10.22 19.30 -12.19
CA VAL A 248 -11.05 20.52 -12.30
C VAL A 248 -11.31 21.14 -10.93
N ARG A 249 -11.73 20.33 -9.94
CA ARG A 249 -12.00 20.81 -8.58
C ARG A 249 -10.76 21.43 -7.93
N THR A 250 -9.59 20.81 -8.08
CA THR A 250 -8.32 21.33 -7.51
C THR A 250 -7.84 22.62 -8.16
N THR A 251 -8.34 22.96 -9.36
CA THR A 251 -8.03 24.24 -10.00
C THR A 251 -8.99 25.38 -9.62
N ILE A 252 -10.15 25.06 -9.02
CA ILE A 252 -11.11 26.04 -8.49
C ILE A 252 -10.76 26.33 -7.03
N VAL A 253 -9.62 27.00 -6.82
CA VAL A 253 -9.15 27.43 -5.49
C VAL A 253 -9.39 28.93 -5.28
N SER A 254 -9.63 29.35 -4.04
CA SER A 254 -9.69 30.78 -3.71
C SER A 254 -8.33 31.43 -3.92
N LEU A 255 -8.31 32.53 -4.68
CA LEU A 255 -7.07 33.26 -5.00
C LEU A 255 -6.50 34.01 -3.79
N TYR A 256 -7.35 34.37 -2.83
CA TYR A 256 -6.97 35.04 -1.59
C TYR A 256 -7.52 34.24 -0.42
N ASP A 257 -6.63 33.69 0.39
CA ASP A 257 -6.97 32.90 1.58
C ASP A 257 -6.32 33.51 2.81
N ILE A 258 -7.12 33.80 3.83
CA ILE A 258 -6.68 34.47 5.05
C ILE A 258 -6.21 33.38 6.02
N ALA A 259 -4.91 33.14 6.09
CA ALA A 259 -4.33 32.26 7.11
C ALA A 259 -4.25 32.99 8.46
N ALA A 260 -4.28 32.23 9.56
CA ALA A 260 -4.18 32.74 10.93
C ALA A 260 -2.86 33.47 11.25
N THR A 261 -1.87 33.44 10.35
CA THR A 261 -0.58 34.10 10.50
C THR A 261 -0.26 34.90 9.23
N PRO A 262 0.09 36.20 9.31
CA PRO A 262 0.25 37.08 8.15
C PRO A 262 1.31 36.58 7.15
N ASN A 263 2.39 35.94 7.61
CA ASN A 263 3.40 35.36 6.72
C ASN A 263 2.85 34.15 5.94
N LEU A 264 2.08 33.26 6.57
CA LEU A 264 1.48 32.11 5.88
C LEU A 264 0.40 32.53 4.87
N THR A 265 -0.29 33.64 5.11
CA THR A 265 -1.32 34.20 4.22
C THR A 265 -0.73 34.57 2.84
N PHE A 266 0.44 35.19 2.82
CA PHE A 266 1.11 35.56 1.57
C PHE A 266 1.55 34.32 0.77
N TYR A 267 2.22 33.36 1.41
CA TYR A 267 2.70 32.15 0.73
C TYR A 267 1.57 31.30 0.15
N LYS A 268 0.47 31.11 0.90
CA LYS A 268 -0.69 30.35 0.41
C LYS A 268 -1.39 31.02 -0.75
N SER A 269 -1.64 32.33 -0.65
CA SER A 269 -2.29 33.09 -1.73
C SER A 269 -1.44 33.13 -3.00
N MET A 270 -0.11 33.28 -2.86
CA MET A 270 0.82 33.22 -3.99
C MET A 270 0.82 31.85 -4.69
N ASN A 271 0.79 30.75 -3.93
CA ASN A 271 0.74 29.41 -4.49
C ASN A 271 -0.56 29.15 -5.26
N ASN A 272 -1.71 29.59 -4.72
CA ASN A 272 -3.00 29.44 -5.39
C ASN A 272 -3.08 30.26 -6.69
N ILE A 273 -2.54 31.50 -6.68
CA ILE A 273 -2.45 32.33 -7.88
C ILE A 273 -1.54 31.68 -8.92
N LEU A 274 -0.38 31.16 -8.51
CA LEU A 274 0.56 30.47 -9.39
C LEU A 274 -0.08 29.23 -10.03
N LEU A 275 -0.87 28.46 -9.28
CA LEU A 275 -1.63 27.31 -9.78
C LEU A 275 -2.62 27.72 -10.87
N VAL A 276 -3.49 28.70 -10.58
CA VAL A 276 -4.51 29.17 -11.54
C VAL A 276 -3.86 29.73 -12.81
N LEU A 277 -2.83 30.56 -12.67
CA LEU A 277 -2.09 31.09 -13.82
C LEU A 277 -1.45 29.99 -14.66
N SER A 278 -0.85 28.99 -14.01
CA SER A 278 -0.21 27.86 -14.70
C SER A 278 -1.20 27.04 -15.51
N VAL A 279 -2.40 26.79 -14.98
CA VAL A 279 -3.46 26.03 -15.64
C VAL A 279 -4.03 26.79 -16.84
N ILE A 280 -4.36 28.08 -16.67
CA ILE A 280 -4.86 28.92 -17.76
C ILE A 280 -3.82 28.96 -18.90
N CYS A 281 -2.56 29.19 -18.55
CA CYS A 281 -1.46 29.28 -19.49
C CYS A 281 -1.22 27.96 -20.24
N GLY A 282 -1.30 26.82 -19.53
CA GLY A 282 -1.21 25.48 -20.11
C GLY A 282 -2.38 25.16 -21.06
N ILE A 283 -3.61 25.53 -20.70
CA ILE A 283 -4.78 25.37 -21.56
C ILE A 283 -4.62 26.19 -22.83
N VAL A 284 -4.17 27.45 -22.74
CA VAL A 284 -3.92 28.29 -23.92
C VAL A 284 -2.87 27.68 -24.85
N TYR A 285 -1.82 27.06 -24.30
CA TYR A 285 -0.81 26.36 -25.12
C TYR A 285 -1.36 25.13 -25.87
N PHE A 286 -2.20 24.32 -25.23
CA PHE A 286 -2.79 23.12 -25.86
C PHE A 286 -4.04 23.41 -26.68
N PHE A 287 -4.56 24.64 -26.64
CA PHE A 287 -5.74 25.03 -27.41
C PHE A 287 -5.38 25.26 -28.87
N PHE A 288 -5.35 24.17 -29.66
CA PHE A 288 -4.99 24.21 -31.08
C PHE A 288 -6.01 24.90 -31.99
N SER A 289 -7.20 25.26 -31.48
CA SER A 289 -8.27 25.88 -32.27
C SER A 289 -8.04 27.36 -32.59
N VAL A 290 -7.03 28.02 -32.02
CA VAL A 290 -6.71 29.43 -32.29
C VAL A 290 -5.28 29.57 -32.82
N GLU A 291 -5.11 30.35 -33.89
CA GLU A 291 -3.78 30.67 -34.40
C GLU A 291 -3.00 31.53 -33.40
N HIS A 292 -1.78 31.10 -33.07
CA HIS A 292 -0.92 31.71 -32.06
C HIS A 292 -0.25 33.04 -32.50
N LYS A 293 -1.04 34.04 -32.91
CA LYS A 293 -0.55 35.38 -33.28
C LYS A 293 -0.88 36.40 -32.18
N GLY A 294 0.02 37.37 -31.95
CA GLY A 294 -0.20 38.45 -30.99
C GLY A 294 -0.04 38.06 -29.51
N VAL A 295 -0.94 38.53 -28.64
CA VAL A 295 -0.87 38.34 -27.17
C VAL A 295 -1.05 36.87 -26.78
N VAL A 296 -1.93 36.14 -27.47
CA VAL A 296 -2.18 34.71 -27.25
C VAL A 296 -0.90 33.89 -27.47
N GLY A 297 -0.07 34.24 -28.46
CA GLY A 297 1.22 33.58 -28.68
C GLY A 297 2.25 33.82 -27.57
N ARG A 298 2.21 34.99 -26.90
CA ARG A 298 3.06 35.27 -25.72
C ARG A 298 2.61 34.49 -24.49
N VAL A 299 1.30 34.41 -24.25
CA VAL A 299 0.73 33.61 -23.16
C VAL A 299 1.04 32.13 -23.38
N ALA A 300 0.83 31.59 -24.58
CA ALA A 300 1.18 30.21 -24.91
C ALA A 300 2.68 29.90 -24.69
N ARG A 301 3.57 30.86 -24.97
CA ARG A 301 5.01 30.70 -24.69
C ARG A 301 5.28 30.53 -23.19
N LEU A 302 4.65 31.33 -22.32
CA LEU A 302 4.73 31.13 -20.87
C LEU A 302 4.20 29.74 -20.46
N GLY A 303 3.20 29.22 -21.17
CA GLY A 303 2.62 27.90 -20.91
C GLY A 303 3.63 26.78 -21.16
N ILE A 304 4.44 26.92 -22.21
CA ILE A 304 5.55 26.01 -22.50
C ILE A 304 6.56 25.99 -21.36
N TRP A 305 6.97 27.16 -20.85
CA TRP A 305 7.90 27.25 -19.73
C TRP A 305 7.35 26.58 -18.46
N VAL A 306 6.09 26.87 -18.14
CA VAL A 306 5.39 26.24 -17.00
C VAL A 306 5.33 24.71 -17.17
N LEU A 307 5.00 24.21 -18.36
CA LEU A 307 4.96 22.77 -18.64
C LEU A 307 6.33 22.12 -18.52
N MET A 308 7.39 22.75 -19.03
CA MET A 308 8.77 22.24 -18.91
C MET A 308 9.20 22.16 -17.45
N ILE A 309 8.87 23.17 -16.62
CA ILE A 309 9.19 23.17 -15.19
C ILE A 309 8.41 22.07 -14.47
N THR A 310 7.11 21.94 -14.70
CA THR A 310 6.26 20.94 -14.02
C THR A 310 6.64 19.51 -14.40
N PHE A 311 6.86 19.23 -15.69
CA PHE A 311 7.33 17.92 -16.12
C PHE A 311 8.76 17.65 -15.60
N GLY A 312 9.65 18.65 -15.65
CA GLY A 312 11.01 18.54 -15.11
C GLY A 312 11.02 18.21 -13.61
N ALA A 313 10.16 18.87 -12.83
CA ALA A 313 9.99 18.59 -11.40
C ALA A 313 9.44 17.18 -11.17
N SER A 314 8.43 16.75 -11.93
CA SER A 314 7.87 15.39 -11.85
C SER A 314 8.92 14.31 -12.13
N PHE A 315 9.70 14.47 -13.20
CA PHE A 315 10.83 13.57 -13.48
C PHE A 315 11.89 13.62 -12.36
N GLY A 316 12.22 14.81 -11.85
CA GLY A 316 13.15 15.00 -10.73
C GLY A 316 12.74 14.26 -9.45
N PHE A 317 11.45 14.28 -9.10
CA PHE A 317 10.93 13.52 -7.94
C PHE A 317 11.14 12.01 -8.09
N THR A 318 10.96 11.46 -9.29
CA THR A 318 11.21 10.02 -9.52
C THR A 318 12.69 9.65 -9.40
N VAL A 319 13.59 10.53 -9.84
CA VAL A 319 15.05 10.33 -9.70
C VAL A 319 15.44 10.40 -8.23
N MET A 320 14.95 11.42 -7.51
CA MET A 320 15.20 11.57 -6.08
C MET A 320 14.70 10.35 -5.30
N GLY A 321 13.51 9.82 -5.63
CA GLY A 321 12.99 8.60 -5.00
C GLY A 321 13.92 7.40 -5.18
N ARG A 322 14.49 7.21 -6.37
CA ARG A 322 15.46 6.13 -6.64
C ARG A 322 16.78 6.34 -5.90
N VAL A 323 17.29 7.57 -5.83
CA VAL A 323 18.51 7.90 -5.08
C VAL A 323 18.31 7.73 -3.58
N ALA A 324 17.15 8.12 -3.04
CA ALA A 324 16.82 7.97 -1.63
C ALA A 324 16.72 6.48 -1.24
N LEU A 325 16.12 5.64 -2.08
CA LEU A 325 16.10 4.20 -1.86
C LEU A 325 17.51 3.60 -1.87
N LEU A 326 18.37 4.07 -2.77
CA LEU A 326 19.77 3.66 -2.81
C LEU A 326 20.52 4.11 -1.55
N ALA A 327 20.33 5.35 -1.10
CA ALA A 327 20.94 5.88 0.12
C ALA A 327 20.54 5.06 1.35
N ASN A 328 19.25 4.72 1.50
CA ASN A 328 18.77 3.84 2.59
C ASN A 328 19.44 2.45 2.56
N ARG A 329 19.77 1.92 1.38
CA ARG A 329 20.47 0.63 1.27
C ARG A 329 21.96 0.74 1.58
N PHE A 330 22.60 1.85 1.24
CA PHE A 330 23.97 2.14 1.65
C PHE A 330 24.08 2.35 3.16
N GLU A 331 23.14 3.07 3.76
CA GLU A 331 23.07 3.27 5.22
C GLU A 331 22.94 1.93 5.94
N PHE A 332 22.04 1.05 5.49
CA PHE A 332 21.90 -0.31 6.01
C PHE A 332 23.21 -1.11 5.94
N LEU A 333 23.95 -1.05 4.82
CA LEU A 333 25.20 -1.80 4.68
C LEU A 333 26.31 -1.26 5.58
N VAL A 334 26.44 0.06 5.72
CA VAL A 334 27.54 0.70 6.48
C VAL A 334 27.28 0.70 7.98
N ILE A 335 26.05 1.00 8.40
CA ILE A 335 25.68 1.18 9.80
C ILE A 335 25.18 -0.16 10.38
N ASP A 336 24.15 -0.77 9.79
CA ASP A 336 23.51 -1.94 10.42
C ASP A 336 24.28 -3.25 10.20
N TRP A 337 24.94 -3.42 9.05
CA TRP A 337 25.66 -4.67 8.73
C TRP A 337 27.15 -4.60 9.10
N LEU A 338 27.87 -3.58 8.63
CA LEU A 338 29.32 -3.48 8.84
C LEU A 338 29.70 -2.75 10.13
N ASN A 339 28.75 -2.06 10.78
CA ASN A 339 28.92 -1.33 12.03
C ASN A 339 30.18 -0.43 12.06
N LEU A 340 30.50 0.24 10.93
CA LEU A 340 31.70 1.07 10.81
C LEU A 340 31.53 2.46 11.45
N VAL A 341 30.30 2.87 11.70
CA VAL A 341 29.94 4.17 12.28
C VAL A 341 28.95 3.90 13.40
N ASP A 342 29.34 4.22 14.63
CA ASP A 342 28.44 4.21 15.77
C ASP A 342 27.38 5.31 15.62
N ARG A 343 26.16 4.98 16.06
CA ARG A 343 24.94 5.75 15.83
C ARG A 343 24.88 7.11 16.52
#